data_AF-A0A2P4QVW7-F1
#
_entry.id   AF-A0A2P4QVW7-F1
#
_cell.length_a   1.000
_cell.length_b   1.000
_cell.length_c   1.000
_cell.angle_alpha   90.00
_cell.angle_beta   90.00
_cell.angle_gamma   90.00
#
_symmetry.space_group_name_H-M   'P 1'
#
loop_
_entity.id
_entity.type
_entity.pdbx_description
1 polymer ?
#
loop_
_entity_poly.entity_id
_entity_poly.type
_entity_poly.pdbx_seq_one_letter_code
_entity_poly.pdbx_strand_id
1 'polypeptide(L)'
;MYEVISGLPPYHDVSHDINLSIKICQGLRPRFNIKVPQLIVHLIKRCLDANPLNRPTANEIKEILDKWRHEVFLSETELQKQIEEAREINHSLPTSSIPSTNLGLTYETHSEAVYTSRLLNFNNLPEPKNSDDYYDERNDNIISEKFSESLQIDISQLKIS
;
A
#
# COMPACT_ATOMS: atom_id res chain seq x y z
N MET A 1 0.08 7.40 -4.32
CA MET A 1 -1.09 6.55 -4.61
C MET A 1 -1.76 6.08 -3.32
N TYR A 2 -1.06 5.32 -2.47
CA TYR A 2 -1.63 4.83 -1.19
C TYR A 2 -2.28 5.95 -0.37
N GLU A 3 -1.51 6.95 0.05
CA GLU A 3 -1.98 8.06 0.90
C GLU A 3 -3.19 8.81 0.33
N VAL A 4 -3.23 9.00 -0.99
CA VAL A 4 -4.36 9.65 -1.68
C VAL A 4 -5.65 8.81 -1.57
N ILE A 5 -5.52 7.49 -1.62
CA ILE A 5 -6.65 6.55 -1.59
C ILE A 5 -7.07 6.27 -0.14
N SER A 6 -6.11 6.06 0.76
CA SER A 6 -6.36 5.75 2.16
C SER A 6 -6.67 6.98 3.01
N GLY A 7 -6.31 8.18 2.54
CA GLY A 7 -6.31 9.39 3.37
C GLY A 7 -5.28 9.35 4.51
N LEU A 8 -4.37 8.37 4.53
CA LEU A 8 -3.43 8.17 5.63
C LEU A 8 -2.03 7.95 5.08
N PRO A 9 -1.01 8.64 5.62
CA PRO A 9 0.36 8.31 5.32
C PRO A 9 0.66 6.84 5.66
N PRO A 10 1.46 6.14 4.84
CA PRO A 10 1.82 4.76 5.15
C PRO A 10 2.54 4.71 6.50
N TYR A 11 2.12 3.80 7.37
CA TYR A 11 2.73 3.53 8.68
C TYR A 11 2.65 4.71 9.69
N HIS A 12 1.66 5.60 9.57
CA HIS A 12 1.49 6.78 10.44
C HIS A 12 1.37 6.49 11.93
N ASP A 13 0.91 5.31 12.28
CA ASP A 13 0.59 4.85 13.63
C ASP A 13 1.75 4.09 14.30
N VAL A 14 2.91 3.97 13.64
CA VAL A 14 4.07 3.24 14.18
C VAL A 14 5.37 4.06 14.12
N SER A 15 6.34 3.69 14.96
CA SER A 15 7.68 4.28 14.91
C SER A 15 8.37 4.01 13.58
N HIS A 16 9.02 5.03 13.01
CA HIS A 16 9.86 4.86 11.81
C HIS A 16 11.28 4.44 12.21
N ASP A 17 11.41 3.26 12.82
CA ASP A 17 12.67 2.73 13.32
C ASP A 17 13.27 1.63 12.42
N ILE A 18 14.34 1.00 12.90
CA ILE A 18 14.97 -0.13 12.22
C ILE A 18 14.05 -1.34 12.12
N ASN A 19 13.16 -1.56 13.09
CA ASN A 19 12.24 -2.68 13.09
C ASN A 19 11.22 -2.57 11.95
N LEU A 20 10.65 -1.37 11.75
CA LEU A 20 9.78 -1.09 10.61
C LEU A 20 10.53 -1.32 9.29
N SER A 21 11.77 -0.83 9.20
CA SER A 21 12.61 -0.99 8.01
C SER A 21 12.86 -2.46 7.67
N ILE A 22 13.16 -3.29 8.68
CA ILE A 22 13.35 -4.74 8.51
C ILE A 22 12.04 -5.40 8.04
N LYS A 23 10.90 -5.09 8.67
CA LYS A 23 9.59 -5.62 8.23
C LYS A 23 9.30 -5.28 6.77
N ILE A 24 9.59 -4.05 6.33
CA ILE A 24 9.43 -3.62 4.93
C ILE A 24 10.34 -4.46 4.01
N CYS A 25 11.61 -4.64 4.35
CA CYS A 25 12.51 -5.53 3.60
C CYS A 25 11.97 -6.97 3.55
N GLN A 26 11.34 -7.45 4.62
CA GLN A 26 10.77 -8.80 4.67
C GLN A 26 9.42 -8.95 3.95
N GLY A 27 8.90 -7.89 3.34
CA GLY A 27 7.69 -7.93 2.51
C GLY A 27 6.49 -7.19 3.09
N LEU A 28 6.62 -6.52 4.24
CA LEU A 28 5.55 -5.65 4.74
C LEU A 28 5.26 -4.56 3.71
N ARG A 29 3.98 -4.36 3.39
CA ARG A 29 3.49 -3.25 2.57
C ARG A 29 2.26 -2.64 3.23
N PRO A 30 1.90 -1.38 2.91
CA PRO A 30 0.67 -0.78 3.42
C PRO A 30 -0.57 -1.59 3.02
N ARG A 31 -1.64 -1.51 3.81
CA ARG A 31 -2.93 -2.15 3.52
C ARG A 31 -4.05 -1.11 3.48
N PHE A 32 -5.04 -1.35 2.63
CA PHE A 32 -6.26 -0.55 2.61
C PHE A 32 -7.32 -1.14 3.55
N ASN A 33 -8.06 -0.26 4.23
CA ASN A 33 -9.24 -0.61 5.04
C ASN A 33 -10.55 -0.46 4.25
N ILE A 34 -10.44 -0.18 2.95
CA ILE A 34 -11.52 -0.04 1.99
C ILE A 34 -11.22 -0.93 0.78
N LYS A 35 -12.25 -1.31 0.03
CA LYS A 35 -12.09 -1.93 -1.29
C LYS A 35 -11.50 -0.90 -2.25
N VAL A 36 -10.45 -1.29 -2.95
CA VAL A 36 -9.79 -0.49 -4.00
C VAL A 36 -9.88 -1.27 -5.31
N PRO A 37 -10.15 -0.61 -6.46
CA PRO A 37 -10.14 -1.27 -7.76
C PRO A 37 -8.87 -2.10 -7.98
N GLN A 38 -9.00 -3.34 -8.44
CA GLN A 38 -7.87 -4.25 -8.58
C GLN A 38 -6.81 -3.76 -9.56
N LEU A 39 -7.20 -3.06 -10.61
CA LEU A 39 -6.26 -2.41 -11.53
C LEU A 39 -5.34 -1.40 -10.80
N ILE A 40 -5.89 -0.66 -9.83
CA ILE A 40 -5.12 0.30 -9.02
C ILE A 40 -4.23 -0.45 -8.03
N VAL A 41 -4.75 -1.47 -7.35
CA VAL A 41 -3.97 -2.32 -6.43
C VAL A 41 -2.78 -2.95 -7.16
N HIS A 42 -3.01 -3.49 -8.35
CA HIS A 42 -1.96 -4.09 -9.19
C HIS A 42 -0.88 -3.07 -9.57
N LEU A 43 -1.24 -1.85 -9.97
CA LEU A 43 -0.26 -0.79 -10.25
C LEU A 43 0.57 -0.44 -9.00
N ILE A 44 -0.07 -0.33 -7.84
CA ILE A 44 0.64 -0.07 -6.57
C ILE A 44 1.61 -1.22 -6.25
N LYS A 45 1.20 -2.47 -6.47
CA LYS A 45 2.07 -3.65 -6.25
C LYS A 45 3.30 -3.61 -7.14
N ARG A 46 3.15 -3.30 -8.43
CA ARG A 46 4.29 -3.10 -9.33
C ARG A 46 5.22 -1.98 -8.86
N CYS A 47 4.69 -0.84 -8.40
CA CYS A 47 5.48 0.26 -7.87
C CYS A 47 6.27 -0.11 -6.59
N LEU A 48 5.70 -1.00 -5.76
CA LEU A 48 6.27 -1.42 -4.47
C LEU A 48 7.01 -2.77 -4.55
N ASP A 49 7.26 -3.29 -5.75
CA ASP A 49 7.95 -4.57 -5.94
C ASP A 49 9.38 -4.50 -5.37
N ALA A 50 9.74 -5.51 -4.59
CA ALA A 50 11.09 -5.66 -4.05
C ALA A 50 12.16 -5.68 -5.15
N ASN A 51 11.88 -6.32 -6.30
CA ASN A 51 12.76 -6.32 -7.46
C ASN A 51 12.60 -5.02 -8.25
N PRO A 52 13.63 -4.16 -8.35
CA PRO A 52 13.54 -2.89 -9.08
C PRO A 52 13.19 -3.06 -10.56
N LEU A 53 13.54 -4.20 -11.18
CA LEU A 53 13.25 -4.46 -12.59
C LEU A 53 11.76 -4.65 -12.89
N ASN A 54 10.96 -5.00 -11.88
CA ASN A 54 9.51 -5.15 -12.01
C ASN A 54 8.76 -3.82 -11.86
N ARG A 55 9.44 -2.77 -11.38
CA ARG A 55 8.84 -1.46 -11.14
C ARG A 55 8.60 -0.74 -12.46
N PRO A 56 7.42 -0.13 -12.65
CA PRO A 56 7.17 0.66 -13.83
C PRO A 56 7.99 1.95 -13.77
N THR A 57 8.42 2.41 -14.93
CA THR A 57 9.00 3.74 -15.10
C THR A 57 7.95 4.81 -14.86
N ALA A 58 8.40 6.04 -14.57
CA ALA A 58 7.50 7.17 -14.43
C ALA A 58 6.65 7.43 -15.69
N ASN A 59 7.22 7.19 -16.87
CA ASN A 59 6.50 7.33 -18.15
C ASN A 59 5.38 6.29 -18.29
N GLU A 60 5.66 5.02 -17.97
CA GLU A 60 4.63 3.97 -17.99
C GLU A 60 3.50 4.28 -16.99
N ILE A 61 3.83 4.74 -15.78
CA ILE A 61 2.81 5.16 -14.80
C ILE A 61 1.95 6.29 -15.37
N LYS A 62 2.58 7.31 -15.98
CA LYS A 62 1.87 8.43 -16.59
C LYS A 62 0.92 7.96 -17.68
N GLU A 63 1.37 7.07 -18.57
CA GLU A 63 0.53 6.52 -19.65
C GLU A 63 -0.67 5.72 -19.13
N ILE A 64 -0.46 4.90 -18.10
CA ILE A 64 -1.54 4.15 -17.45
C ILE A 64 -2.57 5.12 -16.84
N LEU A 65 -2.11 6.13 -16.10
CA LEU A 65 -2.99 7.12 -15.47
C LEU A 65 -3.71 8.00 -16.49
N ASP A 66 -3.03 8.41 -17.57
CA ASP A 66 -3.64 9.17 -18.67
C ASP A 66 -4.75 8.33 -19.35
N LYS A 67 -4.48 7.05 -19.62
CA LYS A 67 -5.47 6.11 -20.17
C LYS A 67 -6.68 5.99 -19.25
N TRP A 68 -6.47 5.73 -17.96
CA TRP A 68 -7.55 5.64 -16.98
C TRP A 68 -8.36 6.93 -16.87
N ARG A 69 -7.71 8.09 -16.90
CA ARG A 69 -8.39 9.38 -16.92
C ARG A 69 -9.32 9.50 -18.12
N HIS A 70 -8.91 9.03 -19.30
CA HIS A 70 -9.77 9.02 -20.49
C HIS A 70 -10.90 7.99 -20.38
N GLU A 71 -10.60 6.79 -19.86
CA GLU A 71 -11.55 5.68 -19.71
C GLU A 71 -12.66 5.97 -18.70
N VAL A 72 -12.42 6.80 -17.68
CA VAL A 72 -13.45 7.20 -16.69
C VAL A 72 -14.60 8.00 -17.34
N PHE A 73 -14.36 8.68 -18.46
CA PHE A 73 -15.40 9.40 -19.22
C PHE A 73 -16.13 8.50 -20.22
N LEU A 74 -15.68 7.26 -20.40
CA LEU A 74 -16.29 6.27 -21.28
C LEU A 74 -17.09 5.28 -20.43
N SER A 75 -18.33 5.02 -20.80
CA SER A 75 -19.13 3.98 -20.15
C SER A 75 -18.54 2.59 -20.43
N GLU A 76 -18.59 1.69 -19.44
CA GLU A 76 -18.36 0.24 -19.52
C GLU A 76 -16.90 -0.26 -19.51
N THR A 77 -15.93 0.59 -19.15
CA THR A 77 -14.54 0.13 -18.99
C THR A 77 -14.35 -0.74 -17.76
N GLU A 78 -13.33 -1.62 -17.79
CA GLU A 78 -13.02 -2.52 -16.66
C GLU A 78 -12.73 -1.73 -15.38
N LEU A 79 -11.98 -0.63 -15.48
CA LEU A 79 -11.73 0.25 -14.34
C LEU A 79 -13.02 0.84 -13.78
N GLN A 80 -13.93 1.30 -14.64
CA GLN A 80 -15.20 1.88 -14.19
C GLN A 80 -16.07 0.84 -13.47
N LYS A 81 -16.12 -0.40 -13.97
CA LYS A 81 -16.82 -1.51 -13.30
C LYS A 81 -16.26 -1.77 -11.91
N GLN A 82 -14.94 -1.84 -11.78
CA GLN A 82 -14.28 -2.03 -10.49
C GLN A 82 -14.45 -0.84 -9.54
N ILE A 83 -14.51 0.39 -10.05
CA ILE A 83 -14.82 1.59 -9.25
C ILE A 83 -16.22 1.50 -8.68
N GLU A 84 -17.20 1.13 -9.49
CA GLU A 84 -18.60 1.00 -9.05
C GLU A 84 -18.74 -0.11 -8.02
N GLU A 85 -18.15 -1.29 -8.28
CA GLU A 85 -18.12 -2.40 -7.31
C GLU A 85 -17.50 -1.98 -5.97
N ALA A 86 -16.33 -1.33 -6.02
CA ALA A 86 -15.66 -0.83 -4.83
C ALA A 86 -16.53 0.20 -4.09
N ARG A 87 -17.24 1.07 -4.81
CA ARG A 87 -18.14 2.07 -4.22
C ARG A 87 -19.30 1.42 -3.49
N GLU A 88 -19.96 0.43 -4.10
CA GLU A 88 -21.09 -0.28 -3.48
C GLU A 88 -20.65 -1.05 -2.22
N ILE A 89 -19.51 -1.75 -2.28
CA ILE A 89 -18.94 -2.43 -1.11
C ILE A 89 -18.59 -1.42 -0.01
N ASN A 90 -17.90 -0.34 -0.36
CA ASN A 90 -17.46 0.63 0.62
C ASN A 90 -18.62 1.41 1.25
N HIS A 91 -19.72 1.64 0.54
CA HIS A 91 -20.92 2.28 1.09
C HIS A 91 -21.57 1.44 2.20
N SER A 92 -21.37 0.12 2.18
CA SER A 92 -21.87 -0.79 3.23
C SER A 92 -20.98 -0.84 4.48
N LEU A 93 -19.76 -0.27 4.42
CA LEU A 93 -18.85 -0.21 5.56
C LEU A 93 -19.32 0.83 6.59
N PRO A 94 -19.08 0.59 7.90
CA PRO A 94 -19.36 1.60 8.91
C PRO A 94 -18.61 2.91 8.61
N THR A 95 -19.23 4.05 8.92
CA THR A 95 -18.68 5.39 8.61
C THR A 95 -17.26 5.60 9.15
N SER A 96 -16.87 4.90 10.23
CA SER A 96 -15.53 4.95 10.82
C SER A 96 -14.43 4.25 9.99
N SER A 97 -14.80 3.39 9.03
CA SER A 97 -13.85 2.68 8.15
C SER A 97 -13.63 3.36 6.80
N ILE A 98 -14.45 4.37 6.46
CA ILE A 98 -14.27 5.14 5.23
C ILE A 98 -13.42 6.38 5.57
N PRO A 99 -12.25 6.57 4.93
CA PRO A 99 -11.51 7.81 5.05
C PRO A 99 -12.40 8.97 4.62
N SER A 100 -12.69 9.90 5.53
CA SER A 100 -13.45 11.11 5.18
C SER A 100 -12.65 11.89 4.16
N THR A 101 -13.22 12.13 2.97
CA THR A 101 -12.61 12.88 1.87
C THR A 101 -12.38 14.37 2.16
N ASN A 102 -12.70 14.82 3.38
CA ASN A 102 -12.30 16.13 3.86
C ASN A 102 -10.78 16.12 4.06
N LEU A 103 -10.06 16.84 3.20
CA LEU A 103 -8.61 17.11 3.29
C LEU A 103 -8.14 17.69 4.65
N GLY A 104 -9.04 17.94 5.60
CA GLY A 104 -8.75 18.24 7.01
C GLY A 104 -8.57 16.95 7.80
N LEU A 105 -7.50 16.22 7.54
CA LEU A 105 -7.17 15.00 8.25
C LEU A 105 -6.61 15.32 9.64
N THR A 106 -7.37 15.04 10.69
CA THR A 106 -6.81 14.82 12.03
C THR A 106 -6.57 13.32 12.20
N TYR A 107 -5.45 12.81 11.67
CA TYR A 107 -4.92 11.52 12.11
C TYR A 107 -3.86 11.76 13.19
N GLU A 108 -3.84 10.89 14.19
CA GLU A 108 -2.74 10.87 15.14
C GLU A 108 -1.55 10.20 14.48
N THR A 109 -0.38 10.83 14.59
CA THR A 109 0.88 10.21 14.18
C THR A 109 1.59 9.68 15.40
N HIS A 110 2.25 8.54 15.24
CA HIS A 110 3.21 8.10 16.24
C HIS A 110 4.28 9.17 16.40
N SER A 111 4.69 9.48 17.64
CA SER A 111 5.64 10.56 17.93
C SER A 111 7.01 10.37 17.25
N GLU A 112 7.36 9.12 16.93
CA GLU A 112 8.58 8.72 16.23
C GLU A 112 8.38 8.46 14.72
N ALA A 113 7.18 8.73 14.18
CA ALA A 113 6.96 8.70 12.74
C ALA A 113 7.56 9.95 12.09
N VAL A 114 8.42 9.75 11.10
CA VAL A 114 9.11 10.84 10.39
C VAL A 114 8.81 10.78 8.90
N TYR A 115 8.09 11.79 8.40
CA TYR A 115 7.72 11.98 6.99
C TYR A 115 8.56 13.01 6.25
N THR A 116 9.47 13.68 6.95
CA THR A 116 10.47 14.56 6.36
C THR A 116 11.73 13.78 6.00
N SER A 117 12.54 14.34 5.10
CA SER A 117 13.81 13.73 4.72
C SER A 117 14.74 13.62 5.93
N ARG A 118 15.36 12.45 6.10
CA ARG A 118 16.39 12.19 7.11
C ARG A 118 17.35 11.11 6.62
N LEU A 119 18.56 11.11 7.17
CA LEU A 119 19.52 10.03 6.93
C LEU A 119 19.08 8.76 7.67
N LEU A 120 18.95 7.65 6.95
CA LEU A 120 18.75 6.32 7.53
C LEU A 120 20.10 5.62 7.65
N ASN A 121 20.58 5.46 8.88
CA ASN A 121 21.84 4.76 9.16
C ASN A 121 21.56 3.35 9.68
N PHE A 122 20.90 2.53 8.86
CA PHE A 122 20.62 1.12 9.17
C PHE A 122 21.67 0.24 8.50
N ASN A 123 22.62 -0.27 9.27
CA ASN A 123 23.52 -1.31 8.81
C ASN A 123 22.79 -2.66 8.83
N ASN A 124 23.12 -3.56 7.90
CA ASN A 124 22.67 -4.96 7.88
C ASN A 124 21.15 -5.19 7.70
N LEU A 125 20.45 -4.37 6.90
CA LEU A 125 19.08 -4.69 6.49
C LEU A 125 19.06 -5.97 5.64
N PRO A 126 18.05 -6.85 5.79
CA PRO A 126 17.91 -8.02 4.95
C PRO A 126 17.60 -7.63 3.50
N GLU A 127 17.90 -8.52 2.56
CA GLU A 127 17.53 -8.34 1.16
C GLU A 127 16.00 -8.17 1.03
N PRO A 128 15.53 -7.11 0.32
CA PRO A 128 14.12 -6.90 0.11
C PRO A 128 13.48 -8.08 -0.63
N LYS A 129 12.35 -8.57 -0.14
CA LYS A 129 11.51 -9.56 -0.79
C LYS A 129 10.04 -9.15 -0.79
N ASN A 130 9.27 -9.76 -1.68
CA ASN A 130 7.82 -9.75 -1.63
C ASN A 130 7.32 -10.97 -0.83
N SER A 131 6.04 -10.98 -0.45
CA SER A 131 5.42 -12.20 0.09
C SER A 131 5.29 -13.28 -1.00
N ASP A 132 5.23 -14.55 -0.60
CA ASP A 132 5.12 -15.65 -1.58
C ASP A 132 3.81 -15.58 -2.39
N ASP A 133 2.76 -15.03 -1.78
CA ASP A 133 1.44 -14.81 -2.37
C ASP A 133 1.27 -13.40 -2.96
N TYR A 134 2.37 -12.66 -3.17
CA TYR A 134 2.29 -11.25 -3.53
C TYR A 134 1.50 -11.02 -4.81
N TYR A 135 1.65 -11.86 -5.83
CA TYR A 135 0.90 -11.75 -7.08
C TYR A 135 -0.31 -12.70 -7.17
N ASP A 136 -0.76 -13.26 -6.05
CA ASP A 136 -1.99 -14.05 -6.03
C ASP A 136 -3.20 -13.15 -6.34
N GLU A 137 -3.92 -13.48 -7.42
CA GLU A 137 -5.07 -12.72 -7.91
C GLU A 137 -6.27 -12.78 -6.96
N ARG A 138 -6.27 -13.73 -6.00
CA ARG A 138 -7.29 -13.81 -4.94
C ARG A 138 -7.08 -12.75 -3.86
N ASN A 139 -5.91 -12.11 -3.82
CA ASN A 139 -5.60 -11.09 -2.83
C ASN A 139 -6.11 -9.73 -3.29
N ASP A 140 -7.16 -9.26 -2.62
CA ASP A 140 -7.83 -8.01 -2.95
C ASP A 140 -7.09 -6.73 -2.48
N ASN A 141 -5.94 -6.87 -1.85
CA ASN A 141 -5.15 -5.80 -1.24
C ASN A 141 -3.67 -5.91 -1.68
N ILE A 142 -2.83 -4.98 -1.22
CA ILE A 142 -1.39 -4.96 -1.60
C ILE A 142 -0.66 -6.21 -1.08
N ILE A 143 -0.98 -6.65 0.14
CA ILE A 143 -0.51 -7.89 0.77
C ILE A 143 -1.70 -8.67 1.32
N SER A 144 -1.55 -9.99 1.55
CA SER A 144 -2.59 -10.79 2.21
C SER A 144 -2.67 -10.53 3.71
N GLU A 145 -3.83 -10.78 4.30
CA GLU A 145 -4.04 -10.63 5.74
C GLU A 145 -3.18 -11.62 6.52
N LYS A 146 -3.18 -12.87 6.08
CA LYS A 146 -2.35 -13.96 6.62
C LYS A 146 -0.87 -13.58 6.68
N PHE A 147 -0.32 -12.98 5.62
CA PHE A 147 1.08 -12.55 5.60
C PHE A 147 1.33 -11.32 6.48
N SER A 148 0.37 -10.40 6.55
CA SER A 148 0.47 -9.25 7.44
C SER A 148 0.53 -9.66 8.91
N GLU A 149 -0.25 -10.67 9.31
CA GLU A 149 -0.26 -11.22 10.67
C GLU A 149 1.04 -11.95 11.02
N SER A 150 1.61 -12.73 10.09
CA SER A 150 2.85 -13.46 10.35
C SER A 150 4.03 -12.54 10.67
N LEU A 151 4.07 -11.33 10.08
CA LEU A 151 5.08 -10.32 10.34
C LEU A 151 4.96 -9.62 11.70
N GLN A 152 3.82 -9.76 12.39
CA GLN A 152 3.66 -9.24 13.75
C GLN A 152 4.29 -10.17 14.80
N ILE A 153 4.44 -11.46 14.47
CA ILE A 153 4.86 -12.51 15.40
C ILE A 153 6.40 -12.66 15.44
N ASP A 154 7.12 -12.27 14.38
CA ASP A 154 8.47 -12.80 14.09
C ASP A 154 9.65 -11.82 14.23
N ILE A 155 9.53 -10.78 15.07
CA ILE A 155 10.65 -9.82 15.28
C ILE A 155 11.73 -10.40 16.22
N SER A 156 11.39 -11.39 17.04
CA SER A 156 12.28 -11.98 18.05
C SER A 156 13.32 -12.96 17.49
N GLN A 157 13.22 -13.37 16.22
CA GLN A 157 14.12 -14.36 15.60
C GLN A 157 15.19 -13.77 14.68
N LEU A 158 15.14 -12.47 14.41
CA LEU A 158 16.12 -11.82 13.55
C LEU A 158 17.40 -11.54 14.33
N LYS A 159 18.37 -12.45 14.20
CA LYS A 159 19.76 -12.21 14.61
C LYS A 159 20.32 -11.08 13.75
N ILE A 160 20.17 -9.85 14.22
CA ILE A 160 20.93 -8.71 13.72
C ILE A 160 22.31 -8.83 14.40
N SER A 161 23.25 -9.44 13.70
CA SER A 161 24.68 -9.48 14.08
C SER A 161 25.43 -8.28 13.54
#